data_AF-A0A971WSE3-F1
#
_entry.id   AF-A0A971WSE3-F1
#
_cell.length_a   1.000
_cell.length_b   1.000
_cell.length_c   1.000
_cell.angle_alpha   90.00
_cell.angle_beta   90.00
_cell.angle_gamma   90.00
#
_symmetry.space_group_name_H-M   'P 1'
#
loop_
_entity.id
_entity.type
_entity.pdbx_description
1 polymer ?
#
loop_
_entity_poly.entity_id
_entity_poly.type
_entity_poly.pdbx_seq_one_letter_code
_entity_poly.pdbx_strand_id
1 'polypeptide(L)'
;MAKYGESLYGILQYGEGVQPDEKGIEPYKLDLMKYLPAYYEKSEIMKAIQDAYSTEFGYIYFFLEDFLKQFLTPETATWGLAFWEQELGLKTDISKSYEERREIIMSRIRGIGTIGRDVIKRAAETFSGGDVDVIEYPAEHRFVVKFVGTRGVPKNKASFIEMIEELKPAHLTYSFEYTYTWWNMLKEITWAQAGMGTWNDLR
;
A
#
# COMPACT_ATOMS: atom_id res chain seq x y z
N MET A 1 6.26 24.13 28.54
CA MET A 1 5.72 25.03 27.49
C MET A 1 6.42 24.69 26.19
N ALA A 2 5.80 23.87 25.34
CA ALA A 2 6.35 23.53 24.04
C ALA A 2 6.23 24.76 23.13
N LYS A 3 7.36 25.27 22.64
CA LYS A 3 7.41 26.28 21.58
C LYS A 3 7.08 25.57 20.27
N TYR A 4 5.86 25.76 19.77
CA TYR A 4 5.45 25.28 18.45
C TYR A 4 5.94 26.30 17.41
N GLY A 5 7.01 25.92 16.71
CA GLY A 5 7.62 26.70 15.64
C GLY A 5 6.88 26.54 14.31
N GLU A 6 6.44 27.68 13.81
CA GLU A 6 6.07 28.05 12.45
C GLU A 6 6.69 27.19 11.32
N SER A 7 5.87 26.44 10.59
CA SER A 7 6.17 26.08 9.20
C SER A 7 4.99 26.50 8.30
N LEU A 8 5.09 27.72 7.77
CA LEU A 8 4.12 28.32 6.85
C LEU A 8 4.13 27.68 5.44
N TYR A 9 5.06 26.75 5.19
CA TYR A 9 5.21 26.05 3.92
C TYR A 9 5.56 24.58 4.14
N GLY A 10 4.54 23.75 4.40
CA GLY A 10 4.37 22.40 3.86
C GLY A 10 5.51 21.37 3.87
N ILE A 11 6.60 21.58 4.58
CA ILE A 11 7.67 20.59 4.77
C ILE A 11 7.64 20.23 6.25
N LEU A 12 6.91 19.17 6.60
CA LEU A 12 7.14 18.47 7.86
C LEU A 12 8.54 17.88 7.77
N GLN A 13 9.57 18.63 8.18
CA GLN A 13 10.91 18.08 8.31
C GLN A 13 10.90 17.07 9.45
N TYR A 14 11.36 15.86 9.14
CA TYR A 14 11.48 14.78 10.11
C TYR A 14 12.38 15.21 11.28
N GLY A 15 11.90 15.05 12.51
CA GLY A 15 12.75 15.06 13.70
C GLY A 15 13.15 16.43 14.29
N GLU A 16 12.68 17.57 13.77
CA GLU A 16 13.07 18.89 14.30
C GLU A 16 12.68 19.10 15.78
N GLY A 17 11.62 18.45 16.26
CA GLY A 17 11.15 18.53 17.65
C GLY A 17 11.57 17.37 18.55
N VAL A 18 12.24 16.35 18.01
CA VAL A 18 12.57 15.10 18.71
C VAL A 18 14.07 14.83 18.61
N GLN A 19 14.89 15.84 18.89
CA GLN A 19 16.31 15.57 19.15
C GLN A 19 16.43 15.12 20.61
N PRO A 20 16.80 13.85 20.86
CA PRO A 20 17.01 13.40 22.22
C PRO A 20 18.22 14.15 22.80
N ASP A 21 18.12 14.52 24.07
CA ASP A 21 19.27 14.99 24.82
C ASP A 21 20.28 13.84 25.01
N GLU A 22 21.53 14.16 25.35
CA GLU A 22 22.57 13.14 25.55
C GLU A 22 22.14 12.02 26.53
N LYS A 23 21.25 12.35 27.48
CA LYS A 23 20.68 11.40 28.44
C LYS A 23 19.60 10.49 27.86
N GLY A 24 18.77 10.99 26.94
CA GLY A 24 17.73 10.21 26.26
C GLY A 24 18.29 9.09 25.37
N ILE A 25 19.58 9.17 25.02
CA ILE A 25 20.26 8.21 24.15
C ILE A 25 20.94 7.09 24.93
N GLU A 26 21.16 7.26 26.24
CA GLU A 26 21.84 6.25 27.08
C GLU A 26 21.26 4.83 26.93
N PRO A 27 19.94 4.61 26.83
CA PRO A 27 19.37 3.27 26.62
C PRO A 27 19.73 2.64 25.27
N TYR A 28 20.10 3.47 24.29
CA TYR A 28 20.40 3.09 22.91
C TYR A 28 21.89 2.96 22.63
N LYS A 29 22.75 3.41 23.55
CA LYS A 29 24.19 3.28 23.42
C LYS A 29 24.61 1.82 23.54
N LEU A 30 25.38 1.37 22.55
CA LEU A 30 25.94 0.02 22.51
C LEU A 30 27.40 0.04 22.95
N ASP A 31 27.81 -0.95 23.73
CA ASP A 31 29.23 -1.14 24.02
C ASP A 31 29.90 -1.83 22.82
N LEU A 32 30.45 -1.01 21.92
CA LEU A 32 31.07 -1.47 20.68
C LEU A 32 32.42 -2.16 20.92
N MET A 33 33.07 -1.94 22.08
CA MET A 33 34.34 -2.58 22.40
C MET A 33 34.20 -4.10 22.52
N LYS A 34 33.02 -4.61 22.87
CA LYS A 34 32.72 -6.05 22.96
C LYS A 34 32.86 -6.79 21.62
N TYR A 35 32.78 -6.06 20.51
CA TYR A 35 32.86 -6.65 19.16
C TYR A 35 34.28 -6.59 18.58
N LEU A 36 35.25 -6.04 19.32
CA LEU A 36 36.63 -5.91 18.88
C LEU A 36 37.54 -6.99 19.49
N PRO A 37 38.68 -7.27 18.84
CA PRO A 37 39.72 -8.11 19.43
C PRO A 37 40.26 -7.58 20.77
N ALA A 38 40.59 -8.48 21.69
CA ALA A 38 41.03 -8.16 23.06
C ALA A 38 42.30 -7.28 23.15
N TYR A 39 43.14 -7.25 22.13
CA TYR A 39 44.34 -6.40 22.15
C TYR A 39 44.02 -4.89 22.13
N TYR A 40 42.79 -4.51 21.75
CA TYR A 40 42.33 -3.12 21.81
C TYR A 40 41.82 -2.69 23.18
N GLU A 41 41.60 -3.60 24.14
CA GLU A 41 41.05 -3.28 25.46
C GLU A 41 41.85 -2.22 26.24
N LYS A 42 43.17 -2.18 26.01
CA LYS A 42 44.08 -1.22 26.66
C LYS A 42 44.30 0.06 25.86
N SER A 43 43.77 0.15 24.65
CA SER A 43 43.95 1.31 23.78
C SER A 43 42.93 2.39 24.12
N GLU A 44 43.39 3.46 24.76
CA GLU A 44 42.55 4.64 25.05
C GLU A 44 42.04 5.32 23.77
N ILE A 45 42.84 5.30 22.69
CA ILE A 45 42.43 5.81 21.38
C ILE A 45 41.26 5.00 20.84
N MET A 46 41.32 3.67 20.92
CA MET A 46 40.23 2.82 20.41
C MET A 46 38.96 3.00 21.23
N LYS A 47 39.08 3.10 22.57
CA LYS A 47 37.92 3.40 23.42
C LYS A 47 37.26 4.72 23.04
N ALA A 48 38.04 5.78 22.83
CA ALA A 48 37.51 7.09 22.43
C ALA A 48 36.80 7.04 21.07
N ILE A 49 37.35 6.32 20.09
CA ILE A 49 36.71 6.13 18.78
C ILE A 49 35.39 5.37 18.93
N GLN A 50 35.38 4.28 19.70
CA GLN A 50 34.18 3.47 19.88
C GLN A 50 33.08 4.19 20.69
N ASP A 51 33.45 5.03 21.65
CA ASP A 51 32.49 5.85 22.40
C ASP A 51 31.83 6.92 21.51
N ALA A 52 32.63 7.56 20.63
CA ALA A 52 32.09 8.47 19.62
C ALA A 52 31.11 7.75 18.69
N TYR A 53 31.47 6.57 18.16
CA TYR A 53 30.57 5.78 17.33
C TYR A 53 29.33 5.30 18.09
N SER A 54 29.47 4.84 19.33
CA SER A 54 28.35 4.40 20.16
C SER A 54 27.31 5.50 20.35
N THR A 55 27.77 6.75 20.49
CA THR A 55 26.89 7.92 20.59
C THR A 55 26.10 8.13 19.30
N GLU A 56 26.75 8.13 18.14
CA GLU A 56 26.07 8.24 16.84
C GLU A 56 25.10 7.09 16.58
N PHE A 57 25.49 5.84 16.89
CA PHE A 57 24.59 4.69 16.80
C PHE A 57 23.37 4.84 17.71
N GLY A 58 23.56 5.36 18.93
CA GLY A 58 22.46 5.65 19.83
C GLY A 58 21.43 6.59 19.22
N TYR A 59 21.87 7.68 18.57
CA TYR A 59 20.97 8.56 17.81
C TYR A 59 20.24 7.81 16.70
N ILE A 60 20.96 7.02 15.89
CA ILE A 60 20.36 6.23 14.79
C ILE A 60 19.29 5.29 15.32
N TYR A 61 19.56 4.55 16.40
CA TYR A 61 18.61 3.61 16.99
C TYR A 61 17.38 4.32 17.56
N PHE A 62 17.57 5.46 18.21
CA PHE A 62 16.46 6.28 18.70
C PHE A 62 15.54 6.73 17.55
N PHE A 63 16.12 7.31 16.50
CA PHE A 63 15.35 7.77 15.34
C PHE A 63 14.68 6.60 14.61
N LEU A 64 15.37 5.46 14.48
CA LEU A 64 14.80 4.26 13.89
C LEU A 64 13.58 3.77 14.68
N GLU A 65 13.66 3.76 16.02
CA GLU A 65 12.54 3.33 16.84
C GLU A 65 11.35 4.30 16.74
N ASP A 66 11.59 5.62 16.76
CA ASP A 66 10.51 6.60 16.56
C ASP A 66 9.92 6.46 15.15
N PHE A 67 10.75 6.32 14.12
CA PHE A 67 10.30 6.10 12.75
C PHE A 67 9.38 4.88 12.65
N LEU A 68 9.76 3.75 13.25
CA LEU A 68 8.92 2.55 13.30
C LEU A 68 7.60 2.81 14.03
N LYS A 69 7.62 3.53 15.16
CA LYS A 69 6.39 3.91 15.88
C LYS A 69 5.45 4.77 15.04
N GLN A 70 5.98 5.61 14.16
CA GLN A 70 5.16 6.49 13.32
C GLN A 70 4.60 5.81 12.07
N PHE A 71 5.36 4.92 11.44
CA PHE A 71 5.04 4.46 10.08
C PHE A 71 4.79 2.96 9.96
N LEU A 72 5.08 2.15 10.99
CA LEU A 72 4.78 0.72 10.92
C LEU A 72 3.28 0.44 11.10
N THR A 73 2.64 1.17 12.02
CA THR A 73 1.20 1.06 12.29
C THR A 73 0.64 2.41 12.70
N PRO A 74 -0.59 2.77 12.25
CA PRO A 74 -1.27 3.95 12.74
C PRO A 74 -1.48 3.95 14.26
N GLU A 75 -1.61 2.78 14.88
CA GLU A 75 -1.94 2.64 16.31
C GLU A 75 -0.92 3.31 17.25
N THR A 76 0.36 3.30 16.88
CA THR A 76 1.44 3.90 17.66
C THR A 76 1.80 5.31 17.19
N ALA A 77 1.32 5.71 16.01
CA ALA A 77 1.71 6.96 15.37
C ALA A 77 1.13 8.18 16.10
N THR A 78 1.91 9.25 16.21
CA THR A 78 1.52 10.53 16.79
C THR A 78 1.59 11.61 15.72
N TRP A 79 2.76 12.19 15.49
CA TRP A 79 2.98 13.16 14.42
C TRP A 79 2.89 12.50 13.03
N GLY A 80 3.20 11.20 12.94
CA GLY A 80 3.09 10.41 11.71
C GLY A 80 1.67 10.29 11.15
N LEU A 81 0.63 10.56 11.96
CA LEU A 81 -0.77 10.44 11.54
C LEU A 81 -1.14 11.36 10.37
N ALA A 82 -0.49 12.51 10.23
CA ALA A 82 -0.73 13.42 9.10
C ALA A 82 -0.38 12.76 7.76
N PHE A 83 0.68 11.94 7.73
CA PHE A 83 1.07 11.20 6.51
C PHE A 83 0.07 10.09 6.20
N TRP A 84 -0.37 9.33 7.20
CA TRP A 84 -1.41 8.32 7.02
C TRP A 84 -2.71 8.90 6.48
N GLU A 85 -3.13 10.06 6.98
CA GLU A 85 -4.31 10.77 6.50
C GLU A 85 -4.16 11.18 5.04
N GLN A 86 -3.01 11.75 4.67
CA GLN A 86 -2.70 12.14 3.29
C GLN A 86 -2.76 10.92 2.35
N GLU A 87 -2.10 9.81 2.69
CA GLU A 87 -2.08 8.60 1.87
C GLU A 87 -3.49 7.98 1.69
N LEU A 88 -4.36 8.12 2.69
CA LEU A 88 -5.73 7.60 2.65
C LEU A 88 -6.75 8.60 2.08
N GLY A 89 -6.32 9.79 1.68
CA GLY A 89 -7.18 10.88 1.20
C GLY A 89 -8.10 11.46 2.28
N LEU A 90 -7.71 11.36 3.54
CA LEU A 90 -8.42 11.92 4.69
C LEU A 90 -7.95 13.36 4.95
N LYS A 91 -8.86 14.23 5.40
CA LYS A 91 -8.51 15.59 5.82
C LYS A 91 -7.91 15.55 7.23
N THR A 92 -6.70 16.09 7.38
CA THR A 92 -6.06 16.26 8.69
C THR A 92 -6.84 17.25 9.56
N ASP A 93 -7.28 16.77 10.73
CA ASP A 93 -8.00 17.55 11.72
C ASP A 93 -7.21 17.57 13.03
N ILE A 94 -6.49 18.67 13.27
CA ILE A 94 -5.61 18.84 14.43
C ILE A 94 -6.42 19.11 15.72
N SER A 95 -7.73 19.37 15.61
CA SER A 95 -8.60 19.56 16.78
C SER A 95 -8.96 18.25 17.48
N LYS A 96 -8.83 17.11 16.78
CA LYS A 96 -9.12 15.77 17.31
C LYS A 96 -7.93 15.21 18.08
N SER A 97 -8.21 14.33 19.05
CA SER A 97 -7.15 13.61 19.75
C SER A 97 -6.42 12.64 18.81
N TYR A 98 -5.21 12.20 19.19
CA TYR A 98 -4.51 11.19 18.43
C TYR A 98 -5.31 9.88 18.38
N GLU A 99 -5.99 9.52 19.46
CA GLU A 99 -6.83 8.32 19.55
C GLU A 99 -7.97 8.37 18.52
N GLU A 100 -8.70 9.48 18.46
CA GLU A 100 -9.80 9.67 17.50
C GLU A 100 -9.30 9.62 16.05
N ARG A 101 -8.16 10.25 15.77
CA ARG A 101 -7.55 10.24 14.43
C ARG A 101 -7.13 8.82 14.03
N ARG A 102 -6.53 8.07 14.95
CA ARG A 102 -6.16 6.65 14.74
C ARG A 102 -7.38 5.80 14.44
N GLU A 103 -8.49 5.98 15.16
CA GLU A 103 -9.72 5.24 14.91
C GLU A 103 -10.28 5.49 13.51
N ILE A 104 -10.28 6.75 13.05
CA ILE A 104 -10.74 7.11 11.70
C ILE A 104 -9.83 6.47 10.64
N ILE A 105 -8.51 6.58 10.80
CA ILE A 105 -7.53 5.97 9.89
C ILE A 105 -7.72 4.45 9.83
N MET A 106 -7.80 3.80 10.99
CA MET A 106 -7.98 2.35 11.07
C MET A 106 -9.32 1.90 10.48
N SER A 107 -10.39 2.67 10.68
CA SER A 107 -11.69 2.44 10.04
C SER A 107 -11.58 2.54 8.52
N ARG A 108 -10.85 3.53 7.99
CA ARG A 108 -10.62 3.70 6.55
C ARG A 108 -9.82 2.54 5.97
N ILE A 109 -8.72 2.14 6.62
CA ILE A 109 -7.90 0.99 6.20
C ILE A 109 -8.75 -0.29 6.16
N ARG A 110 -9.55 -0.54 7.22
CA ARG A 110 -10.46 -1.70 7.26
C ARG A 110 -11.56 -1.62 6.21
N GLY A 111 -12.07 -0.42 5.94
CA GLY A 111 -13.15 -0.17 4.98
C GLY A 111 -12.73 -0.25 3.51
N ILE A 112 -11.45 0.01 3.19
CA ILE A 112 -10.88 -0.27 1.87
C ILE A 112 -10.83 -1.79 1.61
N GLY A 113 -10.65 -2.59 2.68
CA GLY A 113 -10.55 -4.04 2.60
C GLY A 113 -9.33 -4.50 1.81
N THR A 114 -9.27 -5.80 1.51
CA THR A 114 -8.33 -6.33 0.51
C THR A 114 -8.95 -6.10 -0.86
N ILE A 115 -8.23 -5.47 -1.79
CA ILE A 115 -8.64 -5.47 -3.20
C ILE A 115 -8.43 -6.89 -3.74
N GLY A 116 -9.40 -7.76 -3.45
CA GLY A 116 -9.42 -9.15 -3.88
C GLY A 116 -10.30 -9.35 -5.11
N ARG A 117 -10.39 -10.60 -5.58
CA ARG A 117 -11.23 -11.06 -6.69
C ARG A 117 -12.57 -10.35 -6.80
N ASP A 118 -13.31 -10.21 -5.70
CA ASP A 118 -14.68 -9.70 -5.69
C ASP A 118 -14.79 -8.21 -6.01
N VAL A 119 -13.78 -7.42 -5.65
CA VAL A 119 -13.76 -5.98 -5.94
C VAL A 119 -13.44 -5.78 -7.42
N ILE A 120 -12.43 -6.48 -7.93
CA ILE A 120 -12.03 -6.45 -9.35
C ILE A 120 -13.18 -6.96 -10.23
N LYS A 121 -13.85 -8.04 -9.82
CA LYS A 121 -15.01 -8.60 -10.54
C LYS A 121 -16.14 -7.59 -10.63
N ARG A 122 -16.59 -7.00 -9.51
CA ARG A 122 -17.68 -6.01 -9.50
C ARG A 122 -17.36 -4.77 -10.33
N ALA A 123 -16.13 -4.28 -10.23
CA ALA A 123 -15.67 -3.15 -11.04
C ALA A 123 -15.71 -3.51 -12.54
N ALA A 124 -15.27 -4.72 -12.90
CA ALA A 124 -15.29 -5.19 -14.27
C ALA A 124 -16.68 -5.48 -14.85
N GLU A 125 -17.60 -6.02 -14.05
CA GLU A 125 -19.01 -6.18 -14.44
C GLU A 125 -19.68 -4.82 -14.68
N THR A 126 -19.48 -3.86 -13.78
CA THR A 126 -20.03 -2.51 -13.90
C THR A 126 -19.52 -1.79 -15.15
N PHE A 127 -18.23 -1.96 -15.45
CA PHE A 127 -17.61 -1.31 -16.59
C PHE A 127 -17.98 -1.97 -17.93
N SER A 128 -18.01 -3.30 -17.98
CA SER A 128 -18.31 -4.05 -19.21
C SER A 128 -19.80 -4.12 -19.54
N GLY A 129 -20.67 -3.92 -18.54
CA GLY A 129 -22.12 -4.05 -18.70
C GLY A 129 -22.58 -5.50 -18.91
N GLY A 130 -21.73 -6.48 -18.55
CA GLY A 130 -22.02 -7.91 -18.66
C GLY A 130 -21.24 -8.73 -17.63
N ASP A 131 -21.54 -10.02 -17.57
CA ASP A 131 -20.91 -10.92 -16.59
C ASP A 131 -19.41 -11.08 -16.85
N VAL A 132 -18.62 -10.93 -15.80
CA VAL A 132 -17.17 -11.10 -15.81
C VAL A 132 -16.77 -12.10 -14.73
N ASP A 133 -15.86 -13.00 -15.05
CA ASP A 133 -15.22 -13.86 -14.06
C ASP A 133 -13.75 -13.46 -13.87
N VAL A 134 -13.26 -13.58 -12.64
CA VAL A 134 -11.87 -13.26 -12.29
C VAL A 134 -11.22 -14.53 -11.76
N ILE A 135 -10.23 -15.07 -12.45
CA ILE A 135 -9.56 -16.32 -12.08
C ILE A 135 -8.18 -15.96 -11.52
N GLU A 136 -7.91 -16.34 -10.27
CA GLU A 136 -6.62 -16.07 -9.63
C GLU A 136 -5.67 -17.27 -9.79
N TYR A 137 -4.40 -16.97 -10.06
CA TYR A 137 -3.29 -17.91 -10.10
C TYR A 137 -2.23 -17.49 -9.07
N PRO A 138 -2.42 -17.83 -7.78
CA PRO A 138 -1.56 -17.36 -6.70
C PRO A 138 -0.08 -17.73 -6.89
N ALA A 139 0.20 -18.93 -7.42
CA ALA A 139 1.56 -19.40 -7.68
C ALA A 139 2.29 -18.61 -8.78
N GLU A 140 1.55 -17.92 -9.66
CA GLU A 140 2.08 -17.11 -10.75
C GLU A 140 2.04 -15.61 -10.44
N HIS A 141 1.56 -15.20 -9.25
CA HIS A 141 1.25 -13.81 -8.92
C HIS A 141 0.41 -13.11 -10.01
N ARG A 142 -0.58 -13.82 -10.56
CA ARG A 142 -1.37 -13.36 -11.71
C ARG A 142 -2.86 -13.60 -11.51
N PHE A 143 -3.69 -12.76 -12.12
CA PHE A 143 -5.11 -13.06 -12.31
C PHE A 143 -5.56 -12.84 -13.76
N VAL A 144 -6.64 -13.49 -14.15
CA VAL A 144 -7.24 -13.40 -15.48
C VAL A 144 -8.64 -12.84 -15.33
N VAL A 145 -8.95 -11.78 -16.09
CA VAL A 145 -10.30 -11.22 -16.17
C VAL A 145 -10.95 -11.75 -17.44
N LYS A 146 -11.96 -12.60 -17.28
CA LYS A 146 -12.67 -13.31 -18.34
C LYS A 146 -14.04 -12.70 -18.58
N PHE A 147 -14.25 -12.15 -19.76
CA PHE A 147 -15.54 -11.57 -20.16
C PHE A 147 -16.47 -12.67 -20.68
N VAL A 148 -17.54 -12.95 -19.95
CA VAL A 148 -18.51 -14.02 -20.24
C VAL A 148 -19.79 -13.45 -20.83
N GLY A 149 -20.30 -12.34 -20.30
CA GLY A 149 -21.57 -11.74 -20.71
C GLY A 149 -21.50 -10.84 -21.94
N THR A 150 -20.31 -10.36 -22.31
CA THR A 150 -20.11 -9.50 -23.48
C THR A 150 -19.20 -10.20 -24.48
N ARG A 151 -19.68 -10.37 -25.72
CA ARG A 151 -18.88 -10.96 -26.81
C ARG A 151 -17.94 -9.90 -27.39
N GLY A 152 -16.67 -10.28 -27.58
CA GLY A 152 -15.63 -9.40 -28.13
C GLY A 152 -14.98 -8.46 -27.12
N VAL A 153 -14.20 -7.49 -27.65
CA VAL A 153 -13.43 -6.53 -26.83
C VAL A 153 -14.35 -5.36 -26.40
N PRO A 154 -14.37 -4.98 -25.10
CA PRO A 154 -15.13 -3.83 -24.63
C PRO A 154 -14.77 -2.55 -25.38
N LYS A 155 -15.78 -1.74 -25.72
CA LYS A 155 -15.61 -0.50 -26.51
C LYS A 155 -14.62 0.50 -25.90
N ASN A 156 -14.52 0.53 -24.57
CA ASN A 156 -13.62 1.43 -23.84
C ASN A 156 -12.51 0.67 -23.08
N LYS A 157 -11.71 -0.12 -23.80
CA LYS A 157 -10.59 -0.89 -23.22
C LYS A 157 -9.57 -0.02 -22.47
N ALA A 158 -9.33 1.21 -22.92
CA ALA A 158 -8.33 2.09 -22.33
C ALA A 158 -8.69 2.50 -20.90
N SER A 159 -9.89 3.05 -20.68
CA SER A 159 -10.33 3.41 -19.31
C SER A 159 -10.52 2.18 -18.44
N PHE A 160 -10.82 1.00 -19.03
CA PHE A 160 -10.86 -0.24 -18.27
C PHE A 160 -9.49 -0.65 -17.72
N ILE A 161 -8.44 -0.52 -18.54
CA ILE A 161 -7.07 -0.79 -18.11
C ILE A 161 -6.68 0.16 -16.99
N GLU A 162 -6.96 1.46 -17.12
CA GLU A 162 -6.67 2.45 -16.08
C GLU A 162 -7.34 2.10 -14.75
N MET A 163 -8.62 1.72 -14.79
CA MET A 163 -9.37 1.28 -13.61
C MET A 163 -8.75 0.02 -12.97
N ILE A 164 -8.35 -0.97 -13.78
CA ILE A 164 -7.71 -2.17 -13.27
C ILE A 164 -6.35 -1.85 -12.65
N GLU A 165 -5.55 -0.96 -13.26
CA GLU A 165 -4.26 -0.55 -12.70
C GLU A 165 -4.40 0.20 -11.38
N GLU A 166 -5.45 1.00 -11.21
CA GLU A 166 -5.74 1.69 -9.96
C GLU A 166 -6.13 0.72 -8.84
N LEU A 167 -6.93 -0.30 -9.16
CA LEU A 167 -7.38 -1.29 -8.19
C LEU A 167 -6.34 -2.38 -7.92
N LYS A 168 -5.50 -2.71 -8.90
CA LYS A 168 -4.63 -3.87 -8.82
C LYS A 168 -3.49 -3.64 -7.83
N PRO A 169 -3.23 -4.58 -6.91
CA PRO A 169 -2.01 -4.57 -6.13
C PRO A 169 -0.76 -4.55 -7.03
N ALA A 170 0.22 -3.70 -6.71
CA ALA A 170 1.41 -3.50 -7.54
C ALA A 170 2.16 -4.80 -7.90
N HIS A 171 2.12 -5.80 -7.01
CA HIS A 171 2.82 -7.08 -7.15
C HIS A 171 2.09 -8.14 -8.01
N LEU A 172 0.86 -7.88 -8.48
CA LEU A 172 0.12 -8.82 -9.32
C LEU A 172 0.19 -8.44 -10.79
N THR A 173 0.29 -9.43 -11.67
CA THR A 173 0.11 -9.28 -13.13
C THR A 173 -1.32 -9.64 -13.53
N TYR A 174 -1.81 -9.14 -14.66
CA TYR A 174 -3.14 -9.49 -15.17
C TYR A 174 -3.14 -9.78 -16.67
N SER A 175 -4.21 -10.44 -17.12
CA SER A 175 -4.49 -10.68 -18.53
C SER A 175 -5.99 -10.76 -18.77
N PHE A 176 -6.40 -10.53 -20.02
CA PHE A 176 -7.81 -10.53 -20.42
C PHE A 176 -8.14 -11.73 -21.29
N GLU A 177 -9.24 -12.41 -20.99
CA GLU A 177 -9.84 -13.43 -21.85
C GLU A 177 -11.19 -12.94 -22.38
N TYR A 178 -11.35 -12.98 -23.70
CA TYR A 178 -12.58 -12.55 -24.36
C TYR A 178 -13.30 -13.76 -24.95
N THR A 179 -14.62 -13.82 -24.74
CA THR A 179 -15.47 -14.82 -25.39
C THR A 179 -15.87 -14.31 -26.76
N TYR A 180 -15.74 -15.17 -27.78
CA TYR A 180 -16.13 -14.87 -29.17
C TYR A 180 -17.03 -15.99 -29.68
N THR A 181 -17.98 -15.64 -30.54
CA THR A 181 -18.73 -16.62 -31.33
C THR A 181 -18.05 -16.80 -32.68
N TRP A 182 -17.72 -18.05 -33.01
CA TRP A 182 -17.07 -18.41 -34.28
C TRP A 182 -18.00 -19.26 -35.13
N TRP A 183 -17.75 -19.27 -36.44
CA TRP A 183 -18.68 -19.82 -37.44
C TRP A 183 -19.13 -21.26 -37.19
N ASN A 184 -18.26 -22.11 -36.66
CA ASN A 184 -18.64 -23.50 -36.37
C ASN A 184 -19.60 -23.65 -35.19
N MET A 185 -19.60 -22.73 -34.23
CA MET A 185 -20.54 -22.71 -33.10
C MET A 185 -21.97 -22.35 -33.55
N LEU A 186 -22.09 -21.50 -34.58
CA LEU A 186 -23.38 -21.12 -35.16
C LEU A 186 -24.02 -22.25 -35.99
N LYS A 187 -23.21 -23.18 -36.53
CA LYS A 187 -23.72 -24.33 -37.29
C LYS A 187 -24.51 -25.31 -36.44
N GLU A 188 -24.27 -25.33 -35.14
CA GLU A 188 -24.95 -26.22 -34.19
C GLU A 188 -26.28 -25.63 -33.70
N ILE A 189 -26.56 -24.35 -34.01
CA ILE A 189 -27.79 -23.65 -33.63
C ILE A 189 -28.79 -23.73 -34.79
N THR A 190 -30.03 -24.14 -34.50
CA THR A 190 -31.09 -24.15 -35.51
C THR A 190 -31.66 -22.73 -35.73
N TRP A 191 -32.20 -22.46 -36.92
CA TRP A 191 -32.83 -21.16 -37.24
C TRP A 191 -33.95 -20.76 -36.25
N ALA A 192 -34.67 -21.75 -35.69
CA ALA A 192 -35.71 -21.52 -34.68
C ALA A 192 -35.13 -21.03 -33.34
N GLN A 193 -33.94 -21.50 -32.96
CA GLN A 193 -33.22 -21.07 -31.75
C GLN A 193 -32.55 -19.71 -31.96
N ALA A 194 -32.00 -19.46 -33.15
CA ALA A 194 -31.41 -18.17 -33.49
C ALA A 194 -32.45 -17.03 -33.52
N GLY A 195 -33.69 -17.33 -33.92
CA GLY A 195 -34.79 -16.36 -33.94
C GLY A 195 -35.35 -15.96 -32.56
N MET A 196 -34.92 -16.62 -31.48
CA MET A 196 -35.33 -16.26 -30.11
C MET A 196 -34.49 -15.12 -29.50
N GLY A 197 -33.36 -14.76 -30.13
CA GLY A 197 -32.48 -13.68 -29.69
C GLY A 197 -32.28 -12.59 -30.75
N THR A 198 -31.53 -11.54 -30.41
CA THR A 198 -31.17 -10.47 -31.33
C THR A 198 -29.85 -10.77 -32.05
N TRP A 199 -29.59 -10.09 -33.18
CA TRP A 199 -28.31 -10.24 -33.91
C TRP A 199 -27.08 -9.89 -33.04
N ASN A 200 -27.24 -9.00 -32.05
CA ASN A 200 -26.20 -8.67 -31.09
C ASN A 200 -25.90 -9.83 -30.12
N ASP A 201 -26.85 -10.75 -29.92
CA ASP A 201 -26.66 -11.94 -29.09
C ASP A 201 -25.95 -13.06 -29.83
N LEU A 202 -25.78 -12.94 -31.15
CA LEU A 202 -25.12 -13.93 -32.01
C LEU A 202 -23.72 -13.49 -32.49
N ARG A 203 -23.38 -12.20 -32.31
CA ARG A 203 -22.13 -11.57 -32.78
C ARG A 203 -21.18 -11.25 -31.63
#